data_AF-A0ABD1PE51-F1
#
_entry.id   AF-A0ABD1PE51-F1
#
_cell.length_a   1.000
_cell.length_b   1.000
_cell.length_c   1.000
_cell.angle_alpha   90.00
_cell.angle_beta   90.00
_cell.angle_gamma   90.00
#
_symmetry.space_group_name_H-M   'P 1'
#
loop_
_entity.id
_entity.type
_entity.pdbx_description
1 polymer ?
#
loop_
_entity_poly.entity_id
_entity_poly.type
_entity_poly.pdbx_seq_one_letter_code
_entity_poly.pdbx_strand_id
1 'polypeptide(L)'
;MALTKKSLKNWNPRSGDLPTSFAMLSIWNTKEVYKLQVKGVSGLMYAACLGSRVIDALMPWLKFPSVPNIFKNFGFYFLYGLHMEGKDGSILMKSLCAFAHNMARNDKDCRVLVAEVGQMDPVREAIPHWTKFSWDQDIWCIKNLRAGEENRNSQEYWIKSQISSSVIFVDPRDN
;
A
#
# COMPACT_ATOMS: atom_id res chain seq x y z
N MET A 1 -5.81 -8.25 10.49
CA MET A 1 -6.68 -9.24 9.81
C MET A 1 -8.14 -8.85 10.01
N ALA A 2 -8.97 -8.97 8.97
CA ALA A 2 -10.42 -8.76 9.03
C ALA A 2 -11.15 -10.04 8.62
N LEU A 3 -12.26 -10.31 9.30
CA LEU A 3 -13.10 -11.49 9.13
C LEU A 3 -14.56 -11.07 9.10
N THR A 4 -15.40 -11.89 8.46
CA THR A 4 -16.85 -11.72 8.58
C THR A 4 -17.29 -12.02 10.02
N LYS A 5 -18.38 -11.39 10.48
CA LYS A 5 -18.93 -11.65 11.82
C LYS A 5 -19.28 -13.13 12.04
N LYS A 6 -19.75 -13.82 11.00
CA LYS A 6 -20.09 -15.25 11.05
C LYS A 6 -18.83 -16.09 11.20
N SER A 7 -17.80 -15.82 10.40
CA SER A 7 -16.52 -16.52 10.49
C SER A 7 -15.85 -16.27 11.84
N LEU A 8 -15.86 -15.04 12.35
CA LEU A 8 -15.25 -14.69 13.64
C LEU A 8 -15.84 -15.47 14.82
N LYS A 9 -17.15 -15.75 14.82
CA LYS A 9 -17.81 -16.53 15.88
C LYS A 9 -17.40 -17.99 15.92
N ASN A 10 -17.06 -18.55 14.76
CA ASN A 10 -16.81 -19.99 14.60
C ASN A 10 -15.33 -20.32 14.41
N TRP A 11 -14.48 -19.31 14.24
CA TRP A 11 -13.07 -19.50 13.92
C TRP A 11 -12.23 -19.69 15.19
N ASN A 12 -11.40 -20.73 15.17
CA ASN A 12 -10.42 -20.99 16.22
C ASN A 12 -9.01 -20.67 15.69
N PRO A 13 -8.34 -19.60 16.16
CA PRO A 13 -7.02 -19.23 15.66
C PRO A 13 -5.93 -20.27 15.99
N ARG A 14 -6.18 -21.19 16.94
CA ARG A 14 -5.23 -22.25 17.31
C ARG A 14 -5.33 -23.51 16.44
N SER A 15 -6.36 -23.67 15.61
CA SER A 15 -6.49 -24.86 14.76
C SER A 15 -5.58 -24.81 13.52
N GLY A 16 -5.09 -23.62 13.16
CA GLY A 16 -4.31 -23.41 11.93
C GLY A 16 -5.16 -23.25 10.67
N ASP A 17 -6.47 -23.51 10.75
CA ASP A 17 -7.38 -23.34 9.62
C ASP A 17 -7.69 -21.85 9.39
N LEU A 18 -7.56 -21.38 8.16
CA LEU A 18 -7.99 -20.04 7.78
C LEU A 18 -9.49 -20.03 7.43
N PRO A 19 -10.23 -18.96 7.80
CA PRO A 19 -11.62 -18.84 7.41
C PRO A 19 -11.80 -18.76 5.88
N THR A 20 -12.97 -19.15 5.38
CA THR A 20 -13.27 -19.15 3.94
C THR A 20 -13.25 -17.78 3.28
N SER A 21 -13.51 -16.71 4.04
CA SER A 21 -13.40 -15.32 3.58
C SER A 21 -12.61 -14.53 4.63
N PHE A 22 -11.48 -13.96 4.24
CA PHE A 22 -10.66 -13.13 5.10
C PHE A 22 -9.87 -12.08 4.30
N ALA A 23 -9.39 -11.06 5.01
CA ALA A 23 -8.38 -10.16 4.48
C ALA A 23 -7.31 -9.90 5.55
N MET A 24 -6.08 -9.68 5.11
CA MET A 24 -4.98 -9.28 5.95
C MET A 24 -4.16 -8.18 5.29
N LEU A 25 -3.60 -7.34 6.14
CA LEU A 25 -2.78 -6.19 5.81
C LEU A 25 -1.94 -5.92 7.06
N SER A 26 -0.67 -5.62 6.85
CA SER A 26 0.25 -5.15 7.88
C SER A 26 0.57 -3.68 7.65
N ILE A 27 0.71 -2.95 8.75
CA ILE A 27 1.01 -1.51 8.74
C ILE A 27 2.38 -1.31 9.38
N TRP A 28 3.30 -0.69 8.66
CA TRP A 28 4.61 -0.30 9.19
C TRP A 28 4.66 1.21 9.42
N ASN A 29 5.02 1.60 10.64
CA ASN A 29 5.36 2.97 10.99
C ASN A 29 6.76 3.32 10.47
N THR A 30 6.82 3.98 9.32
CA THR A 30 8.08 4.41 8.69
C THR A 30 8.52 5.81 9.11
N LYS A 31 7.70 6.55 9.88
CA LYS A 31 7.86 8.00 10.11
C LYS A 31 9.16 8.38 10.82
N GLU A 32 9.77 7.46 11.57
CA GLU A 32 11.04 7.69 12.28
C GLU A 32 12.25 7.43 11.38
N VAL A 33 12.09 6.57 10.37
CA VAL A 33 13.17 6.16 9.46
C VAL A 33 13.15 6.99 8.18
N TYR A 34 11.96 7.28 7.66
CA TYR A 34 11.77 7.96 6.38
C TYR A 34 10.89 9.20 6.52
N LYS A 35 11.29 10.26 5.84
CA LYS A 35 10.49 11.46 5.61
C LYS A 35 10.39 11.72 4.12
N LEU A 36 9.20 11.99 3.64
CA LEU A 36 8.93 12.31 2.24
C LEU A 36 8.64 13.80 2.08
N GLN A 37 8.96 14.32 0.91
CA GLN A 37 8.63 15.68 0.49
C GLN A 37 8.44 15.70 -1.02
N VAL A 38 7.29 16.20 -1.47
CA VAL A 38 7.04 16.40 -2.91
C VAL A 38 7.65 17.72 -3.33
N LYS A 39 8.58 17.67 -4.29
CA LYS A 39 9.24 18.83 -4.92
C LYS A 39 8.98 18.84 -6.43
N GLY A 40 9.21 19.98 -7.07
CA GLY A 40 9.13 20.11 -8.53
C GLY A 40 7.72 20.34 -9.10
N VAL A 41 6.73 20.64 -8.26
CA VAL A 41 5.40 21.07 -8.73
C VAL A 41 5.42 22.51 -9.24
N SER A 42 4.59 22.83 -10.22
CA SER A 42 4.43 24.22 -10.69
C SER A 42 3.89 25.13 -9.59
N GLY A 43 4.25 26.42 -9.62
CA GLY A 43 3.79 27.39 -8.62
C GLY A 43 2.26 27.52 -8.56
N LEU A 44 1.59 27.37 -9.71
CA LEU A 44 0.13 27.38 -9.80
C LEU A 44 -0.51 26.17 -9.12
N MET A 45 0.07 24.96 -9.30
CA MET A 45 -0.39 23.76 -8.62
C MET A 45 -0.19 23.86 -7.11
N TYR A 46 0.96 24.40 -6.68
CA TYR A 46 1.22 24.65 -5.26
C TYR A 46 0.19 25.61 -4.65
N ALA A 47 -0.11 26.72 -5.33
CA ALA A 47 -1.12 27.68 -4.91
C ALA A 47 -2.53 27.05 -4.86
N ALA A 48 -2.90 26.23 -5.83
CA ALA A 48 -4.18 25.51 -5.84
C ALA A 48 -4.30 24.54 -4.65
N CYS A 49 -3.25 23.77 -4.33
CA CYS A 49 -3.23 22.89 -3.16
C CYS A 49 -3.19 23.63 -1.82
N LEU A 50 -2.63 24.85 -1.78
CA LEU A 50 -2.76 25.73 -0.61
C LEU A 50 -4.20 26.24 -0.48
N GLY A 51 -4.79 26.72 -1.57
CA GLY A 51 -6.15 27.24 -1.61
C GLY A 51 -7.18 26.18 -1.19
N SER A 52 -7.04 24.93 -1.64
CA SER A 52 -7.95 23.85 -1.24
C SER A 52 -7.94 23.57 0.26
N ARG A 53 -6.79 23.70 0.92
CA ARG A 53 -6.68 23.57 2.39
C ARG A 53 -7.30 24.74 3.14
N VAL A 54 -7.15 25.96 2.61
CA VAL A 54 -7.79 27.15 3.20
C VAL A 54 -9.30 27.05 3.11
N ILE A 55 -9.82 26.63 1.95
CA ILE A 55 -11.25 26.40 1.74
C ILE A 55 -11.79 25.34 2.70
N ASP A 56 -11.09 24.21 2.83
CA ASP A 56 -11.49 23.12 3.73
C ASP A 56 -11.47 23.56 5.21
N ALA A 57 -10.51 24.40 5.60
CA ALA A 57 -10.44 24.97 6.95
C ALA A 57 -11.56 25.97 7.24
N LEU A 58 -11.97 26.76 6.24
CA LEU A 58 -13.04 27.75 6.38
C LEU A 58 -14.44 27.11 6.26
N MET A 59 -14.56 26.03 5.49
CA MET A 59 -15.84 25.37 5.19
C MET A 59 -15.81 23.86 5.49
N PRO A 60 -15.56 23.45 6.74
CA PRO A 60 -15.40 22.03 7.08
C PRO A 60 -16.69 21.22 6.87
N TRP A 61 -17.87 21.86 6.82
CA TRP A 61 -19.13 21.19 6.53
C TRP A 61 -19.20 20.67 5.09
N LEU A 62 -18.42 21.24 4.17
CA LEU A 62 -18.41 20.85 2.76
C LEU A 62 -17.61 19.55 2.52
N LYS A 63 -16.83 19.10 3.51
CA LYS A 63 -15.99 17.89 3.43
C LYS A 63 -15.16 17.84 2.15
N PHE A 64 -14.56 18.97 1.78
CA PHE A 64 -13.79 19.06 0.54
C PHE A 64 -12.57 18.13 0.65
N PRO A 65 -12.28 17.31 -0.38
CA PRO A 65 -11.09 16.45 -0.36
C PRO A 65 -9.83 17.32 -0.56
N SER A 66 -9.36 17.94 0.52
CA SER A 66 -8.17 18.77 0.51
C SER A 66 -6.91 17.91 0.41
N VAL A 67 -5.95 18.36 -0.39
CA VAL A 67 -4.66 17.67 -0.50
C VAL A 67 -3.88 17.98 0.78
N PRO A 68 -3.39 16.98 1.52
CA PRO A 68 -2.59 17.21 2.72
C PRO A 68 -1.32 17.99 2.38
N ASN A 69 -0.69 18.61 3.37
CA ASN A 69 0.55 19.36 3.14
C ASN A 69 1.74 18.43 2.82
N ILE A 70 1.81 17.96 1.59
CA ILE A 70 2.86 17.06 1.07
C ILE A 70 4.12 17.81 0.58
N PHE A 71 4.14 19.14 0.68
CA PHE A 71 5.27 19.96 0.24
C PHE A 71 6.30 20.24 1.35
N LYS A 72 5.96 19.93 2.60
CA LYS A 72 6.90 19.90 3.73
C LYS A 72 7.27 18.45 4.04
N ASN A 73 8.32 18.22 4.82
CA ASN A 73 8.66 16.89 5.27
C ASN A 73 7.48 16.26 6.04
N PHE A 74 7.07 15.07 5.62
CA PHE A 74 5.99 14.32 6.26
C PHE A 74 6.38 12.85 6.43
N GLY A 75 5.79 12.21 7.45
CA GLY A 75 5.84 10.76 7.60
C GLY A 75 4.67 10.09 6.88
N PHE A 76 4.80 8.78 6.65
CA PHE A 76 3.76 7.96 6.05
C PHE A 76 3.66 6.63 6.80
N TYR A 77 2.58 5.89 6.53
CA TYR A 77 2.52 4.48 6.87
C TYR A 77 2.68 3.65 5.60
N PHE A 78 3.52 2.62 5.69
CA PHE A 78 3.68 1.65 4.61
C PHE A 78 2.78 0.44 4.88
N LEU A 79 1.91 0.16 3.93
CA LEU A 79 1.00 -0.95 3.90
C LEU A 79 1.66 -2.09 3.12
N TYR A 80 1.80 -3.25 3.75
CA TYR A 80 2.48 -4.41 3.16
C TYR A 80 1.80 -5.71 3.58
N GLY A 81 2.14 -6.79 2.88
CA GLY A 81 1.49 -8.08 3.07
C GLY A 81 -0.03 -8.04 2.89
N LEU A 82 -0.47 -7.33 1.86
CA LEU A 82 -1.88 -7.22 1.50
C LEU A 82 -2.31 -8.54 0.88
N HIS A 83 -3.33 -9.17 1.46
CA HIS A 83 -3.91 -10.38 0.91
C HIS A 83 -5.39 -10.45 1.26
N MET A 84 -6.19 -10.94 0.34
CA MET A 84 -7.61 -11.18 0.54
C MET A 84 -8.01 -12.48 -0.13
N GLU A 85 -8.93 -13.20 0.52
CA GLU A 85 -9.41 -14.50 0.08
C GLU A 85 -10.93 -14.59 0.27
N GLY A 86 -11.59 -15.35 -0.59
CA GLY A 86 -13.02 -15.62 -0.52
C GLY A 86 -13.92 -14.50 -1.04
N LYS A 87 -15.23 -14.77 -1.07
CA LYS A 87 -16.24 -13.90 -1.70
C LYS A 87 -16.34 -12.51 -1.05
N ASP A 88 -16.06 -12.41 0.24
CA ASP A 88 -16.11 -11.16 0.99
C ASP A 88 -14.74 -10.44 1.06
N GLY A 89 -13.70 -11.01 0.44
CA GLY A 89 -12.32 -10.53 0.55
C GLY A 89 -12.15 -9.05 0.20
N SER A 90 -12.74 -8.59 -0.91
CA SER A 90 -12.66 -7.18 -1.34
C SER A 90 -13.29 -6.21 -0.32
N ILE A 91 -14.44 -6.57 0.26
CA ILE A 91 -15.14 -5.75 1.26
C ILE A 91 -14.33 -5.71 2.57
N LEU A 92 -13.77 -6.84 2.97
CA LEU A 92 -12.89 -6.94 4.14
C LEU A 92 -11.60 -6.13 3.95
N MET A 93 -10.98 -6.18 2.78
CA MET A 93 -9.80 -5.38 2.45
C MET A 93 -10.11 -3.88 2.47
N LYS A 94 -11.21 -3.45 1.86
CA LYS A 94 -11.67 -2.04 1.93
C LYS A 94 -11.85 -1.57 3.38
N SER A 95 -12.37 -2.45 4.25
CA SER A 95 -12.53 -2.15 5.68
C SER A 95 -11.19 -2.00 6.39
N LEU A 96 -10.19 -2.82 6.06
CA LEU A 96 -8.82 -2.67 6.57
C LEU A 96 -8.14 -1.40 6.06
N CYS A 97 -8.30 -1.05 4.79
CA CYS A 97 -7.81 0.23 4.25
C CYS A 97 -8.46 1.42 4.96
N ALA A 98 -9.77 1.36 5.22
CA ALA A 98 -10.48 2.39 5.98
C ALA A 98 -9.97 2.51 7.43
N PHE A 99 -9.66 1.37 8.07
CA PHE A 99 -9.04 1.33 9.39
C PHE A 99 -7.65 2.00 9.38
N ALA A 100 -6.79 1.63 8.42
CA ALA A 100 -5.47 2.23 8.26
C ALA A 100 -5.55 3.73 7.97
N HIS A 101 -6.53 4.15 7.15
CA HIS A 101 -6.78 5.56 6.87
C HIS A 101 -7.17 6.34 8.13
N ASN A 102 -8.08 5.80 8.95
CA ASN A 102 -8.48 6.44 10.19
C ASN A 102 -7.32 6.53 11.19
N MET A 103 -6.48 5.50 11.25
CA MET A 103 -5.24 5.51 12.04
C MET A 103 -4.30 6.63 11.58
N ALA A 104 -4.02 6.72 10.27
CA ALA A 104 -3.19 7.77 9.68
C ALA A 104 -3.78 9.18 9.89
N ARG A 105 -5.11 9.32 9.78
CA ARG A 105 -5.81 10.60 9.97
C ARG A 105 -5.69 11.13 11.39
N ASN A 106 -5.71 10.25 12.39
CA ASN A 106 -5.55 10.61 13.79
C ASN A 106 -4.09 10.89 14.18
N ASP A 107 -3.16 10.65 13.26
CA ASP A 107 -1.73 10.79 13.46
C ASP A 107 -1.20 12.12 12.91
N LYS A 108 -0.72 12.98 13.80
CA LYS A 108 -0.27 14.32 13.43
C LYS A 108 0.98 14.33 12.55
N ASP A 109 1.75 13.25 12.49
CA ASP A 109 2.99 13.18 11.70
C ASP A 109 2.84 12.35 10.43
N CYS A 110 1.69 11.68 10.24
CA CYS A 110 1.36 10.95 9.03
C CYS A 110 0.57 11.85 8.06
N ARG A 111 0.89 11.81 6.77
CA ARG A 111 0.12 12.52 5.73
C ARG A 111 -0.44 11.63 4.64
N VAL A 112 0.19 10.47 4.41
CA VAL A 112 -0.20 9.55 3.35
C VAL A 112 -0.05 8.11 3.81
N LEU A 113 -0.81 7.23 3.17
CA LEU A 113 -0.60 5.79 3.18
C LEU A 113 0.06 5.41 1.86
N VAL A 114 1.02 4.50 1.91
CA VAL A 114 1.72 3.98 0.73
C VAL A 114 1.56 2.47 0.74
N ALA A 115 1.21 1.88 -0.39
CA ALA A 115 1.20 0.44 -0.59
C ALA A 115 1.86 0.14 -1.93
N GLU A 116 2.67 -0.91 -1.97
CA GLU A 116 3.15 -1.50 -3.22
C GLU A 116 2.31 -2.75 -3.51
N VAL A 117 1.78 -2.84 -4.73
CA VAL A 117 0.87 -3.91 -5.13
C VAL A 117 1.17 -4.28 -6.57
N GLY A 118 1.38 -5.57 -6.82
CA GLY A 118 1.64 -6.07 -8.16
C GLY A 118 0.50 -5.74 -9.12
N GLN A 119 0.84 -5.47 -10.39
CA GLN A 119 -0.13 -5.07 -11.41
C GLN A 119 -1.28 -6.09 -11.58
N MET A 120 -0.95 -7.38 -11.43
CA MET A 120 -1.85 -8.53 -11.58
C MET A 120 -2.42 -9.04 -10.25
N ASP A 121 -2.07 -8.40 -9.12
CA ASP A 121 -2.57 -8.82 -7.82
C ASP A 121 -4.06 -8.44 -7.68
N PRO A 122 -4.96 -9.41 -7.41
CA PRO A 122 -6.38 -9.14 -7.24
C PRO A 122 -6.68 -8.09 -6.15
N VAL A 123 -5.81 -7.96 -5.14
CA VAL A 123 -5.99 -7.02 -4.04
C VAL A 123 -6.00 -5.57 -4.51
N ARG A 124 -5.37 -5.28 -5.66
CA ARG A 124 -5.31 -3.96 -6.28
C ARG A 124 -6.68 -3.35 -6.50
N GLU A 125 -7.67 -4.15 -6.90
CA GLU A 125 -9.04 -3.69 -7.14
C GLU A 125 -9.78 -3.29 -5.86
N ALA A 126 -9.34 -3.80 -4.71
CA ALA A 126 -9.95 -3.53 -3.43
C ALA A 126 -9.35 -2.31 -2.71
N ILE A 127 -8.19 -1.81 -3.14
CA ILE A 127 -7.47 -0.73 -2.46
C ILE A 127 -7.92 0.63 -3.00
N PRO A 128 -8.51 1.50 -2.17
CA PRO A 128 -8.80 2.88 -2.57
C PRO A 128 -7.50 3.64 -2.82
N HIS A 129 -7.32 4.19 -4.02
CA HIS A 129 -6.11 4.93 -4.39
C HIS A 129 -6.42 6.16 -5.25
N TRP A 130 -5.51 7.13 -5.25
CA TRP A 130 -5.55 8.25 -6.18
C TRP A 130 -4.83 7.88 -7.47
N THR A 131 -5.56 7.89 -8.59
CA THR A 131 -5.04 7.53 -9.91
C THR A 131 -3.81 8.35 -10.31
N LYS A 132 -3.76 9.64 -9.96
CA LYS A 132 -2.61 10.52 -10.23
C LYS A 132 -1.33 10.17 -9.45
N PHE A 133 -1.45 9.44 -8.35
CA PHE A 133 -0.33 9.02 -7.51
C PHE A 133 -0.08 7.51 -7.57
N SER A 134 -0.82 6.81 -8.44
CA SER A 134 -0.63 5.39 -8.67
C SER A 134 0.23 5.23 -9.90
N TRP A 135 1.39 4.64 -9.72
CA TRP A 135 2.30 4.31 -10.81
C TRP A 135 2.03 2.87 -11.22
N ASP A 136 1.82 2.63 -12.51
CA ASP A 136 1.47 1.31 -13.06
C ASP A 136 2.65 0.57 -13.69
N GLN A 137 3.78 1.25 -13.87
CA GLN A 137 5.00 0.71 -14.47
C GLN A 137 6.13 0.56 -13.45
N ASP A 138 6.10 -0.50 -12.64
CA ASP A 138 7.26 -0.86 -11.83
C ASP A 138 8.31 -1.53 -12.72
N ILE A 139 9.48 -0.92 -12.83
CA ILE A 139 10.63 -1.50 -13.53
C ILE A 139 11.49 -2.23 -12.51
N TRP A 140 11.45 -3.57 -12.54
CA TRP A 140 12.28 -4.42 -11.69
C TRP A 140 13.63 -4.66 -12.36
N CYS A 141 14.66 -3.94 -11.89
CA CYS A 141 16.04 -4.16 -12.32
C CYS A 141 16.70 -5.23 -11.45
N ILE A 142 16.59 -6.50 -11.85
CA ILE A 142 17.26 -7.60 -11.14
C ILE A 142 18.72 -7.67 -11.61
N LYS A 143 19.67 -7.32 -10.73
CA LYS A 143 21.11 -7.46 -10.99
C LYS A 143 21.64 -8.68 -10.24
N ASN A 144 22.25 -9.62 -10.98
CA ASN A 144 22.91 -10.78 -10.39
C ASN A 144 24.13 -10.32 -9.56
N LEU A 145 24.08 -10.54 -8.25
CA LEU A 145 25.15 -10.16 -7.31
C LEU A 145 26.31 -11.17 -7.27
N ARG A 146 26.22 -12.31 -7.97
CA ARG A 146 27.24 -13.37 -8.02
C ARG A 146 28.18 -13.27 -9.22
N ALA A 147 28.32 -12.08 -9.83
CA ALA A 147 29.13 -11.84 -11.02
C ALA A 147 30.66 -11.87 -10.75
N GLY A 148 31.13 -12.79 -9.91
CA GLY A 148 32.55 -13.09 -9.67
C GLY A 148 32.97 -14.50 -10.06
N GLU A 149 32.04 -15.44 -10.26
CA GLU A 149 32.36 -16.84 -10.55
C GLU A 149 31.67 -17.31 -11.83
N GLU A 150 32.45 -17.27 -12.91
CA GLU A 150 32.41 -18.17 -14.07
C GLU A 150 31.07 -18.87 -14.39
N ASN A 151 30.18 -18.18 -15.10
CA ASN A 151 29.43 -18.83 -16.19
C ASN A 151 28.75 -17.80 -17.11
N ARG A 152 29.34 -17.58 -18.29
CA ARG A 152 28.78 -16.71 -19.34
C ARG A 152 27.50 -17.25 -20.00
N ASN A 153 26.93 -18.35 -19.49
CA ASN A 153 25.73 -19.00 -20.03
C ASN A 153 24.51 -19.00 -19.08
N SER A 154 24.58 -18.36 -17.91
CA SER A 154 23.50 -18.43 -16.90
C SER A 154 22.54 -17.23 -16.89
N GLN A 155 22.70 -16.27 -17.81
CA GLN A 155 21.80 -15.10 -17.91
C GLN A 155 20.36 -15.47 -18.32
N GLU A 156 20.12 -16.69 -18.84
CA GLU A 156 18.83 -17.05 -19.44
C GLU A 156 17.91 -17.93 -18.57
N TYR A 157 18.36 -18.44 -17.42
CA TYR A 157 17.59 -19.44 -16.67
C TYR A 157 16.49 -18.87 -15.76
N TRP A 158 16.66 -17.65 -15.24
CA TRP A 158 15.75 -17.07 -14.24
C TRP A 158 14.48 -16.49 -14.88
N ILE A 159 14.58 -16.03 -16.13
CA ILE A 159 13.43 -15.53 -16.93
C ILE A 159 12.48 -16.68 -17.31
N LYS A 160 12.95 -17.94 -17.26
CA LYS A 160 12.17 -19.14 -17.59
C LYS A 160 11.50 -19.78 -16.36
N SER A 161 11.67 -19.20 -15.16
CA SER A 161 10.97 -19.67 -13.97
C SER A 161 9.47 -19.47 -14.18
N GLN A 162 8.71 -20.57 -14.30
CA GLN A 162 7.25 -20.48 -14.33
C GLN A 162 6.79 -19.80 -13.04
N ILE A 163 6.06 -18.71 -13.18
CA ILE A 163 5.38 -18.02 -12.09
C ILE A 163 4.37 -19.01 -11.51
N SER A 164 4.76 -19.70 -10.44
CA SER A 164 3.94 -20.75 -9.82
C SER A 164 2.70 -20.19 -9.09
N SER A 165 2.63 -18.88 -8.87
CA SER A 165 1.52 -18.20 -8.20
C SER A 165 1.21 -16.86 -8.86
N SER A 166 -0.06 -16.53 -9.04
CA SER A 166 -0.53 -15.22 -9.52
C SER A 166 -0.25 -14.07 -8.55
N VAL A 167 0.23 -14.37 -7.35
CA VAL A 167 0.48 -13.43 -6.26
C VAL A 167 1.94 -13.56 -5.83
N ILE A 168 2.67 -12.45 -5.81
CA ILE A 168 4.02 -12.33 -5.28
C ILE A 168 3.91 -11.56 -3.96
N PHE A 169 4.26 -12.22 -2.85
CA PHE A 169 4.33 -11.58 -1.54
C PHE A 169 5.74 -11.03 -1.34
N VAL A 170 5.87 -9.70 -1.28
CA VAL A 170 7.13 -9.04 -0.99
C VAL A 170 7.08 -8.56 0.46
N ASP A 171 7.90 -9.14 1.33
CA ASP A 171 8.14 -8.61 2.67
C ASP A 171 9.34 -7.64 2.60
N PRO A 172 9.14 -6.32 2.79
CA PRO A 172 10.23 -5.35 2.74
C PRO A 172 11.20 -5.44 3.94
N ARG A 173 10.96 -6.35 4.90
CA ARG A 173 11.79 -6.52 6.10
C ARG A 173 12.81 -7.65 5.99
N ASP A 174 12.68 -8.50 4.97
CA ASP A 174 13.66 -9.56 4.73
C ASP A 174 14.88 -8.95 4.03
N ASN A 175 15.99 -8.91 4.78
CA ASN A 175 17.30 -8.40 4.37
C ASN A 175 18.29 -9.58 4.28
#